data_AF-B0VHC0-F1
#
_entry.id   AF-B0VHC0-F1
#
_cell.length_a   1.000
_cell.length_b   1.000
_cell.length_c   1.000
_cell.angle_alpha   90.00
_cell.angle_beta   90.00
_cell.angle_gamma   90.00
#
_symmetry.space_group_name_H-M   'P 1'
#
loop_
_entity.id
_entity.type
_entity.pdbx_description
1 polymer ?
#
loop_
_entity_poly.entity_id
_entity_poly.type
_entity_poly.pdbx_seq_one_letter_code
_entity_poly.pdbx_strand_id
1 'polypeptide(L)'
;MNQKSEIVNNAWNLMKQGNYKDALPILETSLNEDLSQNYFLASLLLDCYNKLGLYQKAIALGEELCSKENCWASIKQSYAWSLYFAYFKNSATLSPEEAIPILDKMALITDCNKKVNPLSLSIFSYLSQNKQITPELTIQLLDMLKFDLLDDKPVQLKKNGKTLASPKERFICYYTKALYMEKNYSRCIACCKRALELSSNSKRQTTFNDAQNKATTNADSNQAALFISSDNLIWIKRRLALSLYYLGEYEQAEEIMKQIIKKKKDWFLFHELSQIVYKKNEPEKALSYAAMASSAIGDAEMKIHLWDFLYQLLVETKNYPQAVKILSLAAAIRFQKGWNISPSQKQELAKYNLIPEKLPPFKDILNELKPWFAEISYAENERLTGYIANLLPHKKAGFINSGNKSFYFKVSACLFNPEYIVPDTKVSFIAESSYDPKKQKDSVIAVNIKRIE
;
A
#
# COMPACT_ATOMS: atom_id res chain seq x y z
N MET A 1 -9.05 56.31 25.93
CA MET A 1 -9.02 54.83 25.90
C MET A 1 -10.25 54.17 25.27
N ASN A 2 -11.46 54.77 25.28
CA ASN A 2 -12.69 54.10 24.78
C ASN A 2 -12.87 54.04 23.25
N GLN A 3 -12.43 55.04 22.48
CA GLN A 3 -12.73 55.12 21.05
C GLN A 3 -12.03 54.03 20.20
N LYS A 4 -10.76 53.70 20.50
CA LYS A 4 -10.02 52.64 19.80
C LYS A 4 -10.61 51.25 20.06
N SER A 5 -11.06 50.96 21.28
CA SER A 5 -11.70 49.68 21.60
C SER A 5 -13.03 49.51 20.84
N GLU A 6 -13.78 50.59 20.67
CA GLU A 6 -15.07 50.60 19.99
C GLU A 6 -14.91 50.36 18.48
N ILE A 7 -13.88 50.96 17.87
CA ILE A 7 -13.52 50.76 16.45
C ILE A 7 -13.11 49.32 16.17
N VAL A 8 -12.29 48.70 17.04
CA VAL A 8 -11.88 47.29 16.89
C VAL A 8 -13.07 46.34 17.09
N ASN A 9 -13.97 46.66 18.04
CA ASN A 9 -15.21 45.88 18.23
C ASN A 9 -16.14 45.96 17.01
N ASN A 10 -16.20 47.12 16.33
CA ASN A 10 -16.94 47.27 15.09
C ASN A 10 -16.37 46.38 13.98
N ALA A 11 -15.05 46.40 13.77
CA ALA A 11 -14.39 45.52 12.80
C ALA A 11 -14.62 44.03 13.12
N TRP A 12 -14.58 43.65 14.40
CA TRP A 12 -14.89 42.28 14.83
C TRP A 12 -16.34 41.86 14.51
N ASN A 13 -17.31 42.76 14.70
CA ASN A 13 -18.70 42.50 14.34
C ASN A 13 -18.88 42.32 12.82
N LEU A 14 -18.21 43.14 12.01
CA LEU A 14 -18.19 42.99 10.55
C LEU A 14 -17.62 41.62 10.12
N MET A 15 -16.52 41.18 10.74
CA MET A 15 -15.94 39.85 10.48
C MET A 15 -16.91 38.71 10.83
N LYS A 16 -17.64 38.81 11.95
CA LYS A 16 -18.67 37.82 12.33
C LYS A 16 -19.80 37.70 11.31
N GLN A 17 -20.13 38.80 10.64
CA GLN A 17 -21.13 38.83 9.56
C GLN A 17 -20.55 38.35 8.22
N GLY A 18 -19.27 37.97 8.18
CA GLY A 18 -18.57 37.55 6.97
C GLY A 18 -18.09 38.71 6.09
N ASN A 19 -18.22 39.96 6.56
CA ASN A 19 -17.83 41.15 5.80
C ASN A 19 -16.37 41.54 6.06
N TYR A 20 -15.46 40.70 5.56
CA TYR A 20 -14.02 40.88 5.76
C TYR A 20 -13.43 42.06 4.99
N LYS A 21 -14.01 42.40 3.82
CA LYS A 21 -13.51 43.50 2.98
C LYS A 21 -13.63 44.85 3.68
N ASP A 22 -14.76 45.08 4.33
CA ASP A 22 -15.03 46.34 5.03
C ASP A 22 -14.34 46.40 6.40
N ALA A 23 -14.10 45.24 7.02
CA ALA A 23 -13.33 45.14 8.27
C ALA A 23 -11.83 45.43 8.08
N LEU A 24 -11.25 45.04 6.94
CA LEU A 24 -9.81 45.15 6.69
C LEU A 24 -9.23 46.57 6.88
N PRO A 25 -9.73 47.63 6.24
CA PRO A 25 -9.15 48.98 6.37
C PRO A 25 -9.23 49.51 7.80
N ILE A 26 -10.29 49.14 8.54
CA ILE A 26 -10.45 49.52 9.96
C ILE A 26 -9.35 48.88 10.81
N LEU A 27 -9.03 47.60 10.54
CA LEU A 27 -7.99 46.87 11.25
C LEU A 27 -6.58 47.36 10.89
N GLU A 28 -6.29 47.60 9.60
CA GLU A 28 -4.99 48.13 9.13
C GLU A 28 -4.73 49.53 9.73
N THR A 29 -5.73 50.41 9.78
CA THR A 29 -5.59 51.78 10.34
C THR A 29 -5.43 51.78 11.87
N SER A 30 -5.97 50.77 12.55
CA SER A 30 -5.92 50.66 14.01
C SER A 30 -4.60 50.04 14.51
N LEU A 31 -3.77 49.55 13.60
CA LEU A 31 -2.50 48.90 13.89
C LEU A 31 -1.44 49.97 14.20
N ASN A 32 -0.99 50.05 15.44
CA ASN A 32 0.17 50.87 15.81
C ASN A 32 1.48 50.15 15.41
N GLU A 33 2.60 50.88 15.31
CA GLU A 33 3.92 50.33 14.96
C GLU A 33 4.39 49.18 15.89
N ASP A 34 4.01 49.17 17.17
CA ASP A 34 4.31 48.06 18.09
C ASP A 34 3.20 46.98 18.10
N LEU A 35 3.36 46.01 17.22
CA LEU A 35 2.46 44.87 17.02
C LEU A 35 2.38 43.91 18.23
N SER A 36 3.35 43.96 19.16
CA SER A 36 3.42 43.09 20.34
C SER A 36 2.37 43.43 21.39
N GLN A 37 1.92 44.70 21.43
CA GLN A 37 1.05 45.18 22.50
C GLN A 37 -0.43 44.91 22.24
N ASN A 38 -0.79 44.42 21.05
CA ASN A 38 -2.19 44.21 20.68
C ASN A 38 -2.42 42.90 19.92
N TYR A 39 -2.05 41.78 20.54
CA TYR A 39 -2.26 40.44 19.98
C TYR A 39 -3.71 40.15 19.58
N PHE A 40 -4.69 40.74 20.26
CA PHE A 40 -6.10 40.63 19.87
C PHE A 40 -6.33 41.24 18.48
N LEU A 41 -5.96 42.51 18.27
CA LEU A 41 -6.07 43.17 16.98
C LEU A 41 -5.29 42.43 15.89
N ALA A 42 -4.06 42.02 16.20
CA ALA A 42 -3.20 41.29 15.29
C ALA A 42 -3.83 39.94 14.86
N SER A 43 -4.48 39.24 15.79
CA SER A 43 -5.20 37.99 15.49
C SER A 43 -6.40 38.19 14.56
N LEU A 44 -7.13 39.31 14.70
CA LEU A 44 -8.25 39.67 13.82
C LEU A 44 -7.76 40.02 12.42
N LEU A 45 -6.69 40.82 12.32
CA LEU A 45 -6.10 41.19 11.04
C LEU A 45 -5.57 39.95 10.29
N LEU A 46 -4.92 39.04 11.00
CA LEU A 46 -4.42 37.78 10.44
C LEU A 46 -5.55 36.87 9.91
N ASP A 47 -6.66 36.75 10.65
CA ASP A 47 -7.84 36.02 10.17
C ASP A 47 -8.46 36.72 8.96
N CYS A 48 -8.56 38.06 8.97
CA CYS A 48 -9.06 38.84 7.84
C CYS A 48 -8.23 38.60 6.56
N TYR A 49 -6.90 38.67 6.66
CA TYR A 49 -6.01 38.37 5.52
C TYR A 49 -6.21 36.95 4.98
N ASN A 50 -6.32 35.95 5.87
CA ASN A 50 -6.56 34.57 5.47
C ASN A 50 -7.90 34.39 4.74
N LYS A 51 -8.97 35.03 5.22
CA LYS A 51 -10.31 34.94 4.62
C LYS A 51 -10.39 35.63 3.27
N LEU A 52 -9.63 36.71 3.08
CA LEU A 52 -9.55 37.44 1.82
C LEU A 52 -8.53 36.84 0.83
N GLY A 53 -7.78 35.80 1.21
CA GLY A 53 -6.77 35.18 0.35
C GLY A 53 -5.47 36.00 0.22
N LEU A 54 -5.26 36.98 1.09
CA LEU A 54 -4.08 37.85 1.12
C LEU A 54 -2.93 37.17 1.88
N TYR A 55 -2.54 35.96 1.46
CA TYR A 55 -1.69 35.09 2.27
C TYR A 55 -0.27 35.64 2.49
N GLN A 56 0.30 36.38 1.53
CA GLN A 56 1.64 36.96 1.71
C GLN A 56 1.66 38.04 2.81
N LYS A 57 0.62 38.87 2.90
CA LYS A 57 0.44 39.80 4.02
C LYS A 57 0.25 39.08 5.35
N ALA A 58 -0.53 37.99 5.34
CA ALA A 58 -0.73 37.14 6.52
C ALA A 58 0.57 36.49 7.00
N ILE A 59 1.41 36.04 6.08
CA ILE A 59 2.71 35.42 6.39
C ILE A 59 3.66 36.43 7.01
N ALA A 60 3.82 37.61 6.40
CA ALA A 60 4.70 38.65 6.94
C ALA A 60 4.31 39.05 8.38
N LEU A 61 3.01 39.26 8.62
CA LEU A 61 2.49 39.56 9.95
C LEU A 61 2.70 38.39 10.93
N GLY A 62 2.46 37.16 10.49
CA GLY A 62 2.66 35.97 11.29
C GLY A 62 4.12 35.73 11.69
N GLU A 63 5.07 36.00 10.79
CA GLU A 63 6.51 35.89 11.04
C GLU A 63 6.97 36.86 12.12
N GLU A 64 6.57 38.13 12.01
CA GLU A 64 6.93 39.14 13.00
C GLU A 64 6.37 38.77 14.39
N LEU A 65 5.10 38.39 14.47
CA LEU A 65 4.47 38.07 15.75
C LEU A 65 5.02 36.79 16.38
N CYS A 66 5.27 35.74 15.58
CA CYS A 66 5.77 34.47 16.11
C CYS A 66 7.26 34.51 16.52
N SER A 67 8.01 35.53 16.09
CA SER A 67 9.38 35.76 16.57
C SER A 67 9.44 36.24 18.03
N LYS A 68 8.32 36.71 18.60
CA LYS A 68 8.22 37.25 19.96
C LYS A 68 7.91 36.13 20.97
N GLU A 69 8.56 36.15 22.14
CA GLU A 69 8.44 35.08 23.15
C GLU A 69 6.99 34.81 23.61
N ASN A 70 6.16 35.86 23.71
CA ASN A 70 4.79 35.78 24.23
C ASN A 70 3.70 35.63 23.15
N CYS A 71 4.03 35.09 21.96
CA CYS A 71 3.07 34.94 20.87
C CYS A 71 1.93 33.96 21.22
N TRP A 72 0.68 34.43 21.03
CA TRP A 72 -0.53 33.65 21.32
C TRP A 72 -0.65 32.41 20.43
N ALA A 73 -1.10 31.29 21.01
CA ALA A 73 -1.32 30.03 20.28
C ALA A 73 -2.30 30.17 19.09
N SER A 74 -3.31 31.04 19.22
CA SER A 74 -4.25 31.34 18.13
C SER A 74 -3.57 32.00 16.93
N ILE A 75 -2.59 32.87 17.16
CA ILE A 75 -1.81 33.54 16.10
C ILE A 75 -0.92 32.52 15.40
N LYS A 76 -0.18 31.70 16.17
CA LYS A 76 0.64 30.60 15.63
C LYS A 76 -0.19 29.67 14.75
N GLN A 77 -1.39 29.30 15.21
CA GLN A 77 -2.31 28.46 14.47
C GLN A 77 -2.81 29.11 13.18
N SER A 78 -3.21 30.38 13.22
CA SER A 78 -3.66 31.13 12.04
C SER A 78 -2.53 31.35 11.04
N TYR A 79 -1.31 31.59 11.51
CA TYR A 79 -0.11 31.71 10.68
C TYR A 79 0.20 30.39 9.96
N ALA A 80 0.12 29.25 10.68
CA ALA A 80 0.29 27.93 10.05
C ALA A 80 -0.74 27.67 8.95
N TRP A 81 -1.98 28.12 9.12
CA TRP A 81 -3.00 28.05 8.06
C TRP A 81 -2.65 28.94 6.87
N SER A 82 -2.11 30.14 7.09
CA SER A 82 -1.62 31.02 6.02
C SER A 82 -0.57 30.34 5.16
N LEU A 83 0.41 29.68 5.79
CA LEU A 83 1.45 28.91 5.10
C LEU A 83 0.86 27.77 4.27
N TYR A 84 -0.05 26.97 4.84
CA TYR A 84 -0.75 25.92 4.11
C TYR A 84 -1.48 26.45 2.86
N PHE A 85 -2.24 27.55 3.02
CA PHE A 85 -3.03 28.09 1.92
C PHE A 85 -2.17 28.72 0.81
N ALA A 86 -1.08 29.39 1.18
CA ALA A 86 -0.14 29.98 0.24
C ALA A 86 0.64 28.92 -0.55
N TYR A 87 1.16 27.89 0.16
CA TYR A 87 2.23 27.05 -0.36
C TYR A 87 1.88 25.59 -0.59
N PHE A 88 0.73 25.08 -0.10
CA PHE A 88 0.43 23.64 -0.19
C PHE A 88 -0.98 23.32 -0.67
N LYS A 89 -1.95 24.23 -0.57
CA LYS A 89 -3.33 23.96 -1.01
C LYS A 89 -3.47 23.92 -2.54
N ASN A 90 -2.86 24.86 -3.24
CA ASN A 90 -3.10 25.12 -4.67
C ASN A 90 -1.83 25.44 -5.50
N SER A 91 -0.65 25.38 -4.90
CA SER A 91 0.61 25.80 -5.52
C SER A 91 1.20 24.75 -6.46
N ALA A 92 2.07 25.20 -7.36
CA ALA A 92 2.94 24.34 -8.17
C ALA A 92 3.89 23.51 -7.28
N THR A 93 4.45 22.44 -7.84
CA THR A 93 5.40 21.54 -7.18
C THR A 93 6.61 22.31 -6.66
N LEU A 94 6.61 22.65 -5.37
CA LEU A 94 7.75 23.24 -4.66
C LEU A 94 8.94 22.27 -4.68
N SER A 95 10.14 22.80 -4.84
CA SER A 95 11.35 21.99 -4.67
C SER A 95 11.53 21.57 -3.20
N PRO A 96 12.30 20.51 -2.90
CA PRO A 96 12.64 20.16 -1.52
C PRO A 96 13.26 21.32 -0.73
N GLU A 97 14.14 22.10 -1.37
CA GLU A 97 14.84 23.24 -0.77
C GLU A 97 13.88 24.35 -0.35
N GLU A 98 12.79 24.54 -1.09
CA GLU A 98 11.76 25.53 -0.76
C GLU A 98 10.76 24.99 0.29
N ALA A 99 10.37 23.72 0.17
CA ALA A 99 9.32 23.15 1.00
C ALA A 99 9.77 22.85 2.43
N ILE A 100 10.99 22.33 2.60
CA ILE A 100 11.50 21.88 3.91
C ILE A 100 11.52 23.01 4.94
N PRO A 101 12.12 24.20 4.67
CA PRO A 101 12.13 25.28 5.65
C PRO A 101 10.74 25.75 6.08
N ILE A 102 9.77 25.72 5.15
CA ILE A 102 8.39 26.08 5.44
C ILE A 102 7.74 25.01 6.35
N LEU A 103 7.92 23.73 6.02
CA LEU A 103 7.38 22.62 6.82
C LEU A 103 7.99 22.58 8.22
N ASP A 104 9.29 22.81 8.36
CA ASP A 104 9.98 22.90 9.66
C ASP A 104 9.41 24.03 10.50
N LYS A 105 9.22 25.21 9.89
CA LYS A 105 8.56 26.34 10.55
C LYS A 105 7.16 25.95 11.00
N MET A 106 6.38 25.29 10.14
CA MET A 106 5.04 24.80 10.47
C MET A 106 5.05 23.80 11.63
N ALA A 107 6.04 22.91 11.71
CA ALA A 107 6.19 21.96 12.82
C ALA A 107 6.40 22.64 14.17
N LEU A 108 7.08 23.78 14.20
CA LEU A 108 7.32 24.54 15.44
C LEU A 108 6.08 25.30 15.94
N ILE A 109 5.25 25.80 15.02
CA ILE A 109 4.13 26.70 15.35
C ILE A 109 2.77 25.99 15.42
N THR A 110 2.61 24.83 14.78
CA THR A 110 1.31 24.17 14.69
C THR A 110 0.97 23.45 15.99
N ASP A 111 -0.20 23.73 16.56
CA ASP A 111 -0.75 22.90 17.64
C ASP A 111 -1.35 21.62 17.05
N CYS A 112 -0.69 20.50 17.28
CA CYS A 112 -1.11 19.18 16.79
C CYS A 112 -2.25 18.55 17.61
N ASN A 113 -2.75 19.18 18.68
CA ASN A 113 -3.84 18.64 19.50
C ASN A 113 -5.17 18.50 18.73
N LYS A 114 -5.32 19.21 17.61
CA LYS A 114 -6.50 19.09 16.72
C LYS A 114 -6.26 18.01 15.66
N LYS A 115 -7.25 17.13 15.47
CA LYS A 115 -7.24 16.06 14.46
C LYS A 115 -6.95 16.57 13.04
N VAL A 116 -7.49 17.73 12.69
CA VAL A 116 -7.18 18.44 11.44
C VAL A 116 -6.24 19.59 11.78
N ASN A 117 -5.00 19.48 11.30
CA ASN A 117 -3.97 20.51 11.48
C ASN A 117 -3.27 20.82 10.15
N PRO A 118 -2.84 22.08 9.93
CA PRO A 118 -2.26 22.54 8.68
C PRO A 118 -0.94 21.83 8.33
N LEU A 119 -0.15 21.39 9.32
CA LEU A 119 1.09 20.65 9.10
C LEU A 119 0.84 19.30 8.38
N SER A 120 -0.05 18.47 8.93
CA SER A 120 -0.39 17.18 8.33
C SER A 120 -0.96 17.34 6.93
N LEU A 121 -1.83 18.33 6.71
CA LEU A 121 -2.37 18.65 5.38
C LEU A 121 -1.27 19.08 4.41
N SER A 122 -0.31 19.88 4.85
CA SER A 122 0.81 20.37 4.02
C SER A 122 1.73 19.24 3.59
N ILE A 123 2.18 18.41 4.54
CA ILE A 123 3.03 17.24 4.25
C ILE A 123 2.32 16.30 3.28
N PHE A 124 1.06 15.96 3.57
CA PHE A 124 0.31 15.06 2.72
C PHE A 124 -0.02 15.64 1.34
N SER A 125 -0.20 16.95 1.22
CA SER A 125 -0.35 17.62 -0.07
C SER A 125 0.97 17.53 -0.85
N TYR A 126 2.08 17.90 -0.20
CA TYR A 126 3.42 17.89 -0.78
C TYR A 126 3.82 16.49 -1.29
N LEU A 127 3.67 15.45 -0.48
CA LEU A 127 3.95 14.06 -0.86
C LEU A 127 3.08 13.58 -2.04
N SER A 128 1.84 14.05 -2.14
CA SER A 128 0.94 13.65 -3.22
C SER A 128 1.27 14.28 -4.57
N GLN A 129 1.85 15.49 -4.55
CA GLN A 129 2.22 16.24 -5.74
C GLN A 129 3.63 15.86 -6.23
N ASN A 130 4.54 15.52 -5.32
CA ASN A 130 5.95 15.23 -5.63
C ASN A 130 6.24 13.73 -5.68
N LYS A 131 5.96 13.09 -6.82
CA LYS A 131 6.12 11.64 -7.00
C LYS A 131 7.57 11.13 -6.98
N GLN A 132 8.55 12.01 -7.20
CA GLN A 132 9.98 11.68 -7.26
C GLN A 132 10.72 11.96 -5.93
N ILE A 133 9.98 12.20 -4.85
CA ILE A 133 10.58 12.43 -3.54
C ILE A 133 11.35 11.20 -3.06
N THR A 134 12.52 11.44 -2.46
CA THR A 134 13.33 10.34 -1.93
C THR A 134 12.65 9.70 -0.72
N PRO A 135 12.89 8.40 -0.46
CA PRO A 135 12.26 7.75 0.68
C PRO A 135 12.79 8.29 2.02
N GLU A 136 14.05 8.72 2.10
CA GLU A 136 14.62 9.39 3.29
C GLU A 136 13.87 10.66 3.64
N LEU A 137 13.65 11.54 2.66
CA LEU A 137 12.90 12.78 2.87
C LEU A 137 11.44 12.49 3.25
N THR A 138 10.84 11.46 2.63
CA THR A 138 9.48 11.02 3.01
C THR A 138 9.41 10.61 4.49
N ILE A 139 10.42 9.90 5.00
CA ILE A 139 10.50 9.53 6.41
C ILE A 139 10.67 10.77 7.28
N GLN A 140 11.61 11.65 6.95
CA GLN A 140 11.86 12.90 7.70
C GLN A 140 10.59 13.73 7.84
N LEU A 141 9.87 13.96 6.74
CA LEU A 141 8.63 14.73 6.76
C LEU A 141 7.53 14.06 7.59
N LEU A 142 7.39 12.73 7.49
CA LEU A 142 6.38 12.01 8.27
C LEU A 142 6.73 11.92 9.76
N ASP A 143 8.02 11.89 10.12
CA ASP A 143 8.48 11.89 11.52
C ASP A 143 8.13 13.21 12.25
N MET A 144 7.85 14.30 11.51
CA MET A 144 7.32 15.56 12.07
C MET A 144 5.87 15.40 12.60
N LEU A 145 5.15 14.36 12.17
CA LEU A 145 3.75 14.14 12.53
C LEU A 145 3.61 13.22 13.74
N LYS A 146 2.69 13.59 14.64
CA LYS A 146 2.28 12.72 15.76
C LYS A 146 1.17 11.77 15.30
N PHE A 147 1.52 10.51 15.04
CA PHE A 147 0.60 9.49 14.52
C PHE A 147 -0.73 9.40 15.28
N ASP A 148 -0.71 9.42 16.61
CA ASP A 148 -1.90 9.23 17.43
C ASP A 148 -2.92 10.38 17.28
N LEU A 149 -2.45 11.57 16.86
CA LEU A 149 -3.27 12.77 16.66
C LEU A 149 -3.86 12.86 15.24
N LEU A 150 -3.47 11.96 14.32
CA LEU A 150 -4.02 11.93 12.97
C LEU A 150 -5.46 11.38 12.94
N ASP A 151 -6.27 11.89 12.02
CA ASP A 151 -7.63 11.39 11.80
C ASP A 151 -7.62 9.95 11.26
N ASP A 152 -8.50 9.13 11.81
CA ASP A 152 -8.72 7.72 11.47
C ASP A 152 -9.86 7.54 10.46
N LYS A 153 -10.68 8.58 10.23
CA LYS A 153 -11.83 8.51 9.33
C LYS A 153 -11.45 8.73 7.86
N PRO A 154 -11.95 7.89 6.95
CA PRO A 154 -11.77 8.11 5.52
C PRO A 154 -12.58 9.34 5.06
N VAL A 155 -12.06 10.04 4.05
CA VAL A 155 -12.67 11.28 3.54
C VAL A 155 -13.53 10.97 2.32
N GLN A 156 -14.84 11.26 2.39
CA GLN A 156 -15.75 11.08 1.26
C GLN A 156 -15.69 12.27 0.30
N LEU A 157 -15.33 12.03 -0.97
CA LEU A 157 -15.31 13.08 -1.98
C LEU A 157 -16.72 13.33 -2.54
N LYS A 158 -17.23 14.54 -2.31
CA LYS A 158 -18.57 14.98 -2.77
C LYS A 158 -18.79 14.89 -4.29
N LYS A 159 -17.74 14.93 -5.10
CA LYS A 159 -17.87 14.98 -6.57
C LYS A 159 -18.10 13.63 -7.24
N ASN A 160 -17.51 12.53 -6.74
CA ASN A 160 -17.49 11.25 -7.46
C ASN A 160 -17.80 10.02 -6.58
N GLY A 161 -18.20 10.20 -5.31
CA GLY A 161 -18.41 9.08 -4.37
C GLY A 161 -17.15 8.27 -4.02
N LYS A 162 -15.97 8.68 -4.53
CA LYS A 162 -14.68 8.05 -4.20
C LYS A 162 -14.30 8.39 -2.76
N THR A 163 -14.04 7.36 -1.98
CA THR A 163 -13.55 7.46 -0.61
C THR A 163 -12.02 7.55 -0.62
N LEU A 164 -11.47 8.60 -0.04
CA LEU A 164 -10.03 8.73 0.19
C LEU A 164 -9.66 8.06 1.51
N ALA A 165 -8.48 7.44 1.52
CA ALA A 165 -7.85 6.89 2.72
C ALA A 165 -7.73 7.95 3.82
N SER A 166 -7.91 7.54 5.08
CA SER A 166 -7.76 8.43 6.22
C SER A 166 -6.32 8.94 6.35
N PRO A 167 -6.07 10.08 7.02
CA PRO A 167 -4.72 10.54 7.33
C PRO A 167 -3.83 9.47 7.98
N LYS A 168 -4.37 8.67 8.92
CA LYS A 168 -3.63 7.53 9.50
C LYS A 168 -3.30 6.44 8.47
N GLU A 169 -4.26 6.05 7.62
CA GLU A 169 -3.99 5.06 6.57
C GLU A 169 -2.95 5.58 5.57
N ARG A 170 -3.05 6.85 5.17
CA ARG A 170 -2.07 7.51 4.29
C ARG A 170 -0.68 7.54 4.91
N PHE A 171 -0.58 7.91 6.20
CA PHE A 171 0.67 7.88 6.96
C PHE A 171 1.32 6.50 6.84
N ILE A 172 0.60 5.44 7.24
CA ILE A 172 1.12 4.07 7.24
C ILE A 172 1.57 3.65 5.85
N CYS A 173 0.77 3.97 4.82
CA CYS A 173 1.09 3.61 3.44
C CYS A 173 2.38 4.27 2.94
N TYR A 174 2.54 5.59 3.13
CA TYR A 174 3.76 6.29 2.72
C TYR A 174 4.95 5.86 3.58
N TYR A 175 4.78 5.83 4.90
CA TYR A 175 5.84 5.58 5.85
C TYR A 175 6.41 4.18 5.73
N THR A 176 5.57 3.14 5.73
CA THR A 176 6.05 1.74 5.57
C THR A 176 6.70 1.52 4.21
N LYS A 177 6.20 2.18 3.15
CA LYS A 177 6.83 2.11 1.83
C LYS A 177 8.22 2.74 1.86
N ALA A 178 8.35 3.92 2.44
CA ALA A 178 9.62 4.63 2.51
C ALA A 178 10.64 3.89 3.38
N LEU A 179 10.24 3.44 4.58
CA LEU A 179 11.10 2.64 5.47
C LEU A 179 11.60 1.36 4.81
N TYR A 180 10.74 0.65 4.06
CA TYR A 180 11.14 -0.54 3.34
C TYR A 180 12.16 -0.23 2.23
N MET A 181 11.96 0.86 1.48
CA MET A 181 12.88 1.30 0.43
C MET A 181 14.25 1.72 1.00
N GLU A 182 14.25 2.39 2.15
CA GLU A 182 15.46 2.71 2.92
C GLU A 182 16.11 1.54 3.65
N LYS A 183 15.59 0.32 3.46
CA LYS A 183 16.05 -0.89 4.14
C LYS A 183 16.01 -0.77 5.68
N ASN A 184 15.20 0.15 6.21
CA ASN A 184 14.95 0.28 7.64
C ASN A 184 13.90 -0.74 8.08
N TYR A 185 14.26 -2.02 7.96
CA TYR A 185 13.35 -3.14 8.12
C TYR A 185 12.77 -3.21 9.54
N SER A 186 13.56 -2.90 10.56
CA SER A 186 13.10 -2.92 11.96
C SER A 186 11.97 -1.91 12.22
N ARG A 187 12.11 -0.64 11.79
CA ARG A 187 11.03 0.35 11.90
C ARG A 187 9.84 -0.02 11.02
N CYS A 188 10.09 -0.55 9.82
CA CYS A 188 9.02 -0.99 8.93
C CYS A 188 8.16 -2.09 9.58
N ILE A 189 8.79 -3.10 10.19
CA ILE A 189 8.11 -4.19 10.90
C ILE A 189 7.28 -3.66 12.05
N ALA A 190 7.86 -2.81 12.91
CA ALA A 190 7.16 -2.22 14.05
C ALA A 190 5.92 -1.43 13.60
N CYS A 191 6.06 -0.59 12.57
CA CYS A 191 4.95 0.18 12.02
C CYS A 191 3.86 -0.72 11.41
N CYS A 192 4.23 -1.72 10.62
CA CYS A 192 3.28 -2.66 10.02
C CYS A 192 2.54 -3.47 11.09
N LYS A 193 3.23 -4.01 12.12
CA LYS A 193 2.60 -4.79 13.20
C LYS A 193 1.60 -3.93 13.98
N ARG A 194 1.99 -2.72 14.40
CA ARG A 194 1.08 -1.76 15.07
C ARG A 194 -0.14 -1.43 14.22
N ALA A 195 0.03 -1.22 12.91
CA ALA A 195 -1.09 -0.95 12.00
C ALA A 195 -2.06 -2.15 11.91
N LEU A 196 -1.55 -3.38 11.85
CA LEU A 196 -2.36 -4.60 11.77
C LEU A 196 -3.10 -4.89 13.09
N GLU A 197 -2.48 -4.63 14.23
CA GLU A 197 -3.09 -4.75 15.56
C GLU A 197 -4.27 -3.78 15.72
N LEU A 198 -4.04 -2.50 15.43
CA LEU A 198 -5.08 -1.46 15.49
C LEU A 198 -6.25 -1.75 14.52
N SER A 199 -5.96 -2.34 13.36
CA SER A 199 -6.98 -2.72 12.38
C SER A 199 -7.76 -4.00 12.77
N SER A 200 -7.13 -4.92 13.49
CA SER A 200 -7.79 -6.17 13.92
C SER A 200 -8.72 -5.93 15.10
N ASN A 201 -8.34 -5.06 16.05
CA ASN A 201 -9.18 -4.67 17.18
C ASN A 201 -10.48 -3.98 16.71
N SER A 202 -10.42 -3.22 15.60
CA SER A 202 -11.60 -2.66 14.95
C SER A 202 -12.66 -3.70 14.56
N LYS A 203 -12.24 -4.82 13.95
CA LYS A 203 -13.16 -5.86 13.48
C LYS A 203 -13.81 -6.64 14.62
N ARG A 204 -13.10 -6.82 15.74
CA ARG A 204 -13.64 -7.48 16.93
C ARG A 204 -14.74 -6.61 17.56
N GLN A 205 -14.52 -5.31 17.72
CA GLN A 205 -15.52 -4.40 18.29
C GLN A 205 -16.82 -4.35 17.47
N THR A 206 -16.74 -4.38 16.13
CA THR A 206 -17.95 -4.42 15.28
C THR A 206 -18.74 -5.73 15.46
N THR A 207 -18.06 -6.88 15.59
CA THR A 207 -18.75 -8.17 15.82
C THR A 207 -19.30 -8.33 17.24
N PHE A 208 -18.67 -7.71 18.25
CA PHE A 208 -19.16 -7.73 19.63
C PHE A 208 -20.36 -6.78 19.83
N ASN A 209 -20.37 -5.62 19.18
CA ASN A 209 -21.49 -4.67 19.26
C ASN A 209 -22.75 -5.18 18.55
N ASP A 210 -22.62 -6.05 17.56
CA ASP A 210 -23.75 -6.76 16.93
C ASP A 210 -24.29 -7.90 17.81
N ALA A 211 -23.55 -8.35 18.83
CA ALA A 211 -23.90 -9.47 19.70
C ALA A 211 -24.32 -9.07 21.13
N GLN A 212 -24.07 -7.83 21.58
CA GLN A 212 -24.43 -7.39 22.94
C GLN A 212 -24.90 -5.93 22.98
N ASN A 213 -26.21 -5.74 22.89
CA ASN A 213 -26.88 -4.61 23.54
C ASN A 213 -27.32 -5.08 24.94
N LYS A 214 -26.47 -4.87 25.95
CA LYS A 214 -26.87 -4.59 27.34
C LYS A 214 -25.66 -4.24 28.22
N ALA A 215 -25.65 -2.97 28.62
CA ALA A 215 -25.10 -2.41 29.86
C ALA A 215 -23.77 -2.96 30.39
N THR A 216 -22.70 -2.18 30.27
CA THR A 216 -22.08 -1.45 31.40
C THR A 216 -20.88 -0.64 30.93
N THR A 217 -20.82 0.60 31.40
CA THR A 217 -19.72 1.53 31.26
C THR A 217 -18.50 1.06 32.06
N ASN A 218 -17.34 0.99 31.42
CA ASN A 218 -16.06 1.28 32.08
C ASN A 218 -15.20 2.08 31.11
N ALA A 219 -14.86 3.29 31.54
CA ALA A 219 -13.91 4.18 30.91
C ALA A 219 -12.51 3.65 31.20
N ASP A 220 -11.83 3.14 30.16
CA ASP A 220 -10.37 3.19 29.94
C ASP A 220 -9.97 2.16 28.89
N SER A 221 -10.14 2.54 27.62
CA SER A 221 -9.44 2.05 26.42
C SER A 221 -10.26 2.35 25.16
N ASN A 222 -10.55 3.62 24.93
CA ASN A 222 -11.03 4.07 23.61
C ASN A 222 -9.86 4.08 22.61
N GLN A 223 -9.29 2.90 22.35
CA GLN A 223 -8.30 2.72 21.29
C GLN A 223 -9.07 2.78 19.97
N ALA A 224 -9.07 3.97 19.36
CA ALA A 224 -9.80 4.24 18.13
C ALA A 224 -9.39 3.22 17.04
N ALA A 225 -10.38 2.46 16.61
CA ALA A 225 -10.31 1.44 15.60
C ALA A 225 -9.76 1.98 14.27
N LEU A 226 -8.59 1.51 13.82
CA LEU A 226 -7.99 1.97 12.56
C LEU A 226 -8.57 1.22 11.35
N PHE A 227 -9.26 1.95 10.48
CA PHE A 227 -9.66 1.43 9.18
C PHE A 227 -8.49 1.44 8.19
N ILE A 228 -8.24 0.29 7.54
CA ILE A 228 -7.30 0.14 6.43
C ILE A 228 -8.04 -0.60 5.31
N SER A 229 -8.03 -0.03 4.11
CA SER A 229 -8.65 -0.67 2.94
C SER A 229 -8.02 -2.03 2.64
N SER A 230 -8.81 -2.96 2.07
CA SER A 230 -8.34 -4.31 1.74
C SER A 230 -7.10 -4.31 0.84
N ASP A 231 -7.03 -3.37 -0.10
CA ASP A 231 -5.89 -3.25 -1.03
C ASP A 231 -4.64 -2.76 -0.31
N ASN A 232 -4.75 -1.71 0.51
CA ASN A 232 -3.60 -1.21 1.29
C ASN A 232 -3.11 -2.23 2.31
N LEU A 233 -4.03 -3.01 2.90
CA LEU A 233 -3.70 -4.08 3.83
C LEU A 233 -2.79 -5.13 3.18
N ILE A 234 -3.02 -5.48 1.91
CA ILE A 234 -2.16 -6.42 1.17
C ILE A 234 -0.74 -5.86 1.04
N TRP A 235 -0.60 -4.58 0.67
CA TRP A 235 0.72 -3.95 0.51
C TRP A 235 1.47 -3.78 1.82
N ILE A 236 0.77 -3.46 2.91
CA ILE A 236 1.34 -3.39 4.26
C ILE A 236 1.84 -4.77 4.69
N LYS A 237 1.02 -5.82 4.50
CA LYS A 237 1.43 -7.20 4.80
C LYS A 237 2.63 -7.65 3.95
N ARG A 238 2.65 -7.32 2.65
CA ARG A 238 3.80 -7.64 1.78
C ARG A 238 5.08 -6.98 2.30
N ARG A 239 5.04 -5.69 2.64
CA ARG A 239 6.21 -4.98 3.20
C ARG A 239 6.66 -5.55 4.53
N LEU A 240 5.72 -5.98 5.38
CA LEU A 240 6.02 -6.69 6.63
C LEU A 240 6.76 -8.00 6.34
N ALA A 241 6.22 -8.84 5.45
CA ALA A 241 6.83 -10.12 5.09
C ALA A 241 8.23 -9.96 4.48
N LEU A 242 8.40 -9.00 3.56
CA LEU A 242 9.70 -8.75 2.95
C LEU A 242 10.71 -8.18 3.95
N SER A 243 10.27 -7.31 4.86
CA SER A 243 11.16 -6.81 5.93
C SER A 243 11.60 -7.92 6.87
N LEU A 244 10.69 -8.83 7.24
CA LEU A 244 11.00 -10.03 8.03
C LEU A 244 12.00 -10.92 7.29
N TYR A 245 11.78 -11.17 5.99
CA TYR A 245 12.70 -11.91 5.14
C TYR A 245 14.11 -11.33 5.14
N TYR A 246 14.26 -10.00 5.00
CA TYR A 246 15.59 -9.38 5.03
C TYR A 246 16.26 -9.41 6.41
N LEU A 247 15.50 -9.61 7.49
CA LEU A 247 16.04 -9.82 8.84
C LEU A 247 16.24 -11.30 9.20
N GLY A 248 15.97 -12.24 8.29
CA GLY A 248 16.14 -13.67 8.52
C GLY A 248 14.94 -14.38 9.18
N GLU A 249 13.83 -13.67 9.39
CA GLU A 249 12.61 -14.18 10.03
C GLU A 249 11.71 -14.89 9.00
N TYR A 250 12.21 -15.97 8.41
CA TYR A 250 11.62 -16.59 7.23
C TYR A 250 10.28 -17.28 7.48
N GLU A 251 10.07 -17.89 8.64
CA GLU A 251 8.82 -18.57 9.01
C GLU A 251 7.66 -17.58 9.04
N GLN A 252 7.85 -16.45 9.73
CA GLN A 252 6.85 -15.38 9.81
C GLN A 252 6.59 -14.76 8.43
N ALA A 253 7.64 -14.58 7.62
CA ALA A 253 7.51 -14.07 6.26
C ALA A 253 6.69 -15.02 5.37
N GLU A 254 6.95 -16.33 5.41
CA GLU A 254 6.22 -17.35 4.66
C GLU A 254 4.73 -17.35 5.04
N GLU A 255 4.42 -17.33 6.33
CA GLU A 255 3.03 -17.34 6.81
C GLU A 255 2.24 -16.13 6.28
N ILE A 256 2.81 -14.93 6.38
CA ILE A 256 2.17 -13.71 5.90
C ILE A 256 1.98 -13.76 4.39
N MET A 257 2.99 -14.20 3.63
CA MET A 257 2.88 -14.32 2.17
C MET A 257 1.82 -15.34 1.76
N LYS A 258 1.71 -16.47 2.45
CA LYS A 258 0.63 -17.46 2.25
C LYS A 258 -0.75 -16.84 2.44
N GLN A 259 -0.92 -15.96 3.43
CA GLN A 259 -2.19 -15.24 3.61
C GLN A 259 -2.48 -14.26 2.46
N ILE A 260 -1.46 -13.61 1.91
CA ILE A 260 -1.61 -12.66 0.79
C ILE A 260 -2.05 -13.39 -0.47
N ILE A 261 -1.39 -14.51 -0.81
CA ILE A 261 -1.66 -15.24 -2.05
C ILE A 261 -3.06 -15.88 -2.10
N LYS A 262 -3.75 -16.06 -0.96
CA LYS A 262 -5.17 -16.45 -0.95
C LYS A 262 -6.07 -15.41 -1.64
N LYS A 263 -5.68 -14.13 -1.58
CA LYS A 263 -6.48 -12.99 -2.09
C LYS A 263 -5.96 -12.43 -3.41
N LYS A 264 -4.63 -12.44 -3.61
CA LYS A 264 -3.97 -11.83 -4.76
C LYS A 264 -2.95 -12.80 -5.36
N LYS A 265 -3.13 -13.14 -6.63
CA LYS A 265 -2.40 -14.23 -7.32
C LYS A 265 -1.43 -13.70 -8.39
N ASP A 266 -0.86 -12.52 -8.18
CA ASP A 266 0.13 -11.95 -9.12
C ASP A 266 1.46 -12.72 -9.04
N TRP A 267 2.14 -12.85 -10.18
CA TRP A 267 3.35 -13.66 -10.30
C TRP A 267 4.45 -13.29 -9.28
N PHE A 268 4.64 -11.99 -9.02
CA PHE A 268 5.72 -11.53 -8.14
C PHE A 268 5.50 -11.96 -6.68
N LEU A 269 4.27 -12.18 -6.24
CA LEU A 269 3.99 -12.66 -4.88
C LEU A 269 4.41 -14.12 -4.72
N PHE A 270 4.20 -14.93 -5.75
CA PHE A 270 4.68 -16.32 -5.77
C PHE A 270 6.20 -16.40 -5.89
N HIS A 271 6.81 -15.54 -6.71
CA HIS A 271 8.26 -15.41 -6.81
C HIS A 271 8.88 -15.06 -5.45
N GLU A 272 8.34 -14.06 -4.76
CA GLU A 272 8.81 -13.64 -3.44
C GLU A 272 8.64 -14.75 -2.39
N LEU A 273 7.49 -15.44 -2.40
CA LEU A 273 7.27 -16.59 -1.52
C LEU A 273 8.26 -17.72 -1.81
N SER A 274 8.54 -17.99 -3.09
CA SER A 274 9.55 -18.97 -3.50
C SER A 274 10.94 -18.61 -2.96
N GLN A 275 11.35 -17.34 -3.03
CA GLN A 275 12.61 -16.87 -2.46
C GLN A 275 12.68 -17.03 -0.93
N ILE A 276 11.57 -16.74 -0.23
CA ILE A 276 11.47 -16.93 1.22
C ILE A 276 11.65 -18.42 1.56
N VAL A 277 10.91 -19.30 0.90
CA VAL A 277 10.97 -20.76 1.12
C VAL A 277 12.35 -21.32 0.78
N TYR A 278 12.99 -20.81 -0.28
CA TYR A 278 14.35 -21.18 -0.62
C TYR A 278 15.33 -20.84 0.51
N LYS A 279 15.21 -19.66 1.13
CA LYS A 279 16.04 -19.28 2.29
C LYS A 279 15.82 -20.13 3.54
N LYS A 280 14.70 -20.86 3.61
CA LYS A 280 14.45 -21.88 4.64
C LYS A 280 15.10 -23.24 4.32
N ASN A 281 15.89 -23.34 3.25
CA ASN A 281 16.47 -24.59 2.75
C ASN A 281 15.41 -25.63 2.34
N GLU A 282 14.31 -25.18 1.73
CA GLU A 282 13.26 -26.06 1.15
C GLU A 282 13.21 -25.87 -0.39
N PRO A 283 14.25 -26.29 -1.14
CA PRO A 283 14.39 -25.95 -2.57
C PRO A 283 13.32 -26.56 -3.47
N GLU A 284 12.82 -27.77 -3.17
CA GLU A 284 11.75 -28.41 -3.95
C GLU A 284 10.44 -27.62 -3.84
N LYS A 285 10.10 -27.18 -2.62
CA LYS A 285 8.91 -26.36 -2.38
C LYS A 285 9.07 -24.95 -2.94
N ALA A 286 10.28 -24.39 -2.89
CA ALA A 286 10.59 -23.15 -3.58
C ALA A 286 10.35 -23.28 -5.09
N LEU A 287 10.79 -24.39 -5.70
CA LEU A 287 10.57 -24.68 -7.11
C LEU A 287 9.07 -24.75 -7.46
N SER A 288 8.23 -25.36 -6.62
CA SER A 288 6.78 -25.34 -6.80
C SER A 288 6.21 -23.92 -6.83
N TYR A 289 6.59 -23.05 -5.88
CA TYR A 289 6.12 -21.66 -5.89
C TYR A 289 6.67 -20.84 -7.07
N ALA A 290 7.90 -21.08 -7.50
CA ALA A 290 8.47 -20.42 -8.68
C ALA A 290 7.70 -20.82 -9.95
N ALA A 291 7.31 -22.09 -10.08
CA ALA A 291 6.48 -22.55 -11.19
C ALA A 291 5.04 -21.99 -11.14
N MET A 292 4.46 -21.80 -9.94
CA MET A 292 3.21 -21.07 -9.79
C MET A 292 3.35 -19.63 -10.30
N ALA A 293 4.48 -18.97 -10.01
CA ALA A 293 4.78 -17.63 -10.52
C ALA A 293 4.87 -17.60 -12.06
N SER A 294 5.44 -18.64 -12.67
CA SER A 294 5.52 -18.78 -14.13
C SER A 294 4.14 -18.78 -14.78
N SER A 295 3.21 -19.53 -14.19
CA SER A 295 1.84 -19.71 -14.68
C SER A 295 0.89 -18.56 -14.31
N ALA A 296 1.25 -17.73 -13.34
CA ALA A 296 0.44 -16.60 -12.88
C ALA A 296 0.37 -15.45 -13.91
N ILE A 297 -0.62 -14.58 -13.76
CA ILE A 297 -0.86 -13.42 -14.65
C ILE A 297 0.36 -12.50 -14.65
N GLY A 298 0.79 -12.08 -15.84
CA GLY A 298 1.88 -11.13 -16.07
C GLY A 298 2.68 -11.48 -17.34
N ASP A 299 3.28 -10.48 -17.96
CA ASP A 299 4.07 -10.66 -19.19
C ASP A 299 5.33 -11.47 -18.92
N ALA A 300 5.61 -12.46 -19.76
CA ALA A 300 6.76 -13.36 -19.58
C ALA A 300 8.08 -12.60 -19.55
N GLU A 301 8.20 -11.53 -20.31
CA GLU A 301 9.42 -10.72 -20.39
C GLU A 301 9.67 -9.95 -19.08
N MET A 302 8.62 -9.57 -18.36
CA MET A 302 8.72 -8.90 -17.05
C MET A 302 9.12 -9.84 -15.92
N LYS A 303 9.14 -11.16 -16.18
CA LYS A 303 9.51 -12.22 -15.22
C LYS A 303 10.98 -12.62 -15.34
N ILE A 304 11.85 -11.77 -15.89
CA ILE A 304 13.24 -12.16 -16.20
C ILE A 304 14.02 -12.67 -14.98
N HIS A 305 13.83 -12.05 -13.82
CA HIS A 305 14.45 -12.49 -12.57
C HIS A 305 13.85 -13.79 -12.02
N LEU A 306 12.59 -14.09 -12.34
CA LEU A 306 11.99 -15.40 -12.05
C LEU A 306 12.63 -16.48 -12.90
N TRP A 307 12.91 -16.23 -14.18
CA TRP A 307 13.56 -17.20 -15.06
C TRP A 307 14.99 -17.50 -14.59
N ASP A 308 15.75 -16.46 -14.25
CA ASP A 308 17.10 -16.64 -13.69
C ASP A 308 17.07 -17.43 -12.37
N PHE A 309 16.07 -17.17 -11.51
CA PHE A 309 15.91 -17.88 -10.25
C PHE A 309 15.45 -19.35 -10.42
N LEU A 310 14.53 -19.60 -11.36
CA LEU A 310 14.13 -20.97 -11.74
C LEU A 310 15.31 -21.78 -12.27
N TYR A 311 16.18 -21.17 -13.08
CA TYR A 311 17.40 -21.82 -13.54
C TYR A 311 18.25 -22.30 -12.35
N GLN A 312 18.48 -21.43 -11.37
CA GLN A 312 19.25 -21.75 -10.16
C GLN A 312 18.61 -22.91 -9.37
N LEU A 313 17.31 -22.81 -9.09
CA LEU A 313 16.57 -23.86 -8.40
C LEU A 313 16.64 -25.20 -9.14
N LEU A 314 16.53 -25.18 -10.47
CA LEU A 314 16.57 -26.40 -11.28
C LEU A 314 17.96 -27.05 -11.32
N VAL A 315 19.03 -26.26 -11.35
CA VAL A 315 20.40 -26.79 -11.22
C VAL A 315 20.60 -27.42 -9.83
N GLU A 316 20.14 -26.76 -8.77
CA GLU A 316 20.27 -27.24 -7.39
C GLU A 316 19.47 -28.52 -7.14
N THR A 317 18.24 -28.57 -7.64
CA THR A 317 17.36 -29.76 -7.61
C THR A 317 17.69 -30.78 -8.71
N LYS A 318 18.80 -30.59 -9.44
CA LYS A 318 19.35 -31.50 -10.46
C LYS A 318 18.41 -31.81 -11.64
N ASN A 319 17.45 -30.91 -11.93
CA ASN A 319 16.59 -30.99 -13.09
C ASN A 319 17.21 -30.24 -14.29
N TYR A 320 18.35 -30.75 -14.76
CA TYR A 320 19.16 -30.11 -15.80
C TYR A 320 18.45 -29.88 -17.15
N PRO A 321 17.63 -30.82 -17.67
CA PRO A 321 16.94 -30.60 -18.95
C PRO A 321 16.03 -29.37 -18.90
N GLN A 322 15.27 -29.20 -17.82
CA GLN A 322 14.41 -28.04 -17.64
C GLN A 322 15.24 -26.78 -17.32
N ALA A 323 16.35 -26.91 -16.58
CA ALA A 323 17.26 -25.80 -16.34
C ALA A 323 17.74 -25.19 -17.67
N VAL A 324 18.21 -26.02 -18.61
CA VAL A 324 18.68 -25.56 -19.93
C VAL A 324 17.55 -24.91 -20.75
N LYS A 325 16.32 -25.44 -20.69
CA LYS A 325 15.16 -24.81 -21.35
C LYS A 325 14.83 -23.43 -20.73
N ILE A 326 14.88 -23.30 -19.41
CA ILE A 326 14.65 -22.02 -18.72
C ILE A 326 15.76 -21.01 -19.03
N LEU A 327 17.02 -21.45 -19.05
CA LEU A 327 18.16 -20.63 -19.47
C LEU A 327 17.98 -20.13 -20.92
N SER A 328 17.54 -21.02 -21.81
CA SER A 328 17.22 -20.68 -23.21
C SER A 328 16.08 -19.66 -23.30
N LEU A 329 15.02 -19.83 -22.51
CA LEU A 329 13.91 -18.87 -22.42
C LEU A 329 14.41 -17.48 -22.00
N ALA A 330 15.21 -17.41 -20.94
CA ALA A 330 15.74 -16.16 -20.42
C ALA A 330 16.66 -15.46 -21.44
N ALA A 331 17.51 -16.22 -22.15
CA ALA A 331 18.37 -15.70 -23.21
C ALA A 331 17.59 -15.22 -24.44
N ALA A 332 16.59 -15.99 -24.88
CA ALA A 332 15.72 -15.62 -26.01
C ALA A 332 14.96 -14.33 -25.73
N ILE A 333 14.42 -14.14 -24.51
CA ILE A 333 13.76 -12.89 -24.10
C ILE A 333 14.73 -11.72 -24.18
N ARG A 334 15.93 -11.84 -23.59
CA ARG A 334 16.91 -10.76 -23.57
C ARG A 334 17.33 -10.36 -24.98
N PHE A 335 17.65 -11.34 -25.82
CA PHE A 335 18.02 -11.10 -27.21
C PHE A 335 16.89 -10.38 -27.99
N GLN A 336 15.67 -10.92 -27.93
CA GLN A 336 14.53 -10.39 -28.69
C GLN A 336 14.06 -9.01 -28.19
N LYS A 337 14.36 -8.64 -26.94
CA LYS A 337 14.09 -7.31 -26.37
C LYS A 337 15.26 -6.34 -26.50
N GLY A 338 16.40 -6.76 -27.05
CA GLY A 338 17.61 -5.95 -27.10
C GLY A 338 18.18 -5.62 -25.72
N TRP A 339 17.94 -6.47 -24.72
CA TRP A 339 18.47 -6.31 -23.38
C TRP A 339 19.88 -6.88 -23.27
N ASN A 340 20.68 -6.27 -22.39
CA ASN A 340 22.05 -6.70 -22.16
C ASN A 340 22.09 -8.15 -21.61
N ILE A 341 23.00 -8.96 -22.16
CA ILE A 341 23.35 -10.29 -21.66
C ILE A 341 24.72 -10.18 -20.99
N SER A 342 24.77 -10.39 -19.67
CA SER A 342 25.99 -10.19 -18.89
C SER A 342 27.08 -11.20 -19.27
N PRO A 343 28.37 -10.91 -18.97
CA PRO A 343 29.45 -11.86 -19.21
C PRO A 343 29.25 -13.21 -18.51
N SER A 344 28.73 -13.20 -17.28
CA SER A 344 28.41 -14.43 -16.54
C SER A 344 27.30 -15.25 -17.23
N GLN A 345 26.29 -14.59 -17.79
CA GLN A 345 25.24 -15.28 -18.57
C GLN A 345 25.79 -15.87 -19.87
N LYS A 346 26.68 -15.15 -20.56
CA LYS A 346 27.35 -15.68 -21.76
C LYS A 346 28.19 -16.93 -21.45
N GLN A 347 28.92 -16.91 -20.34
CA GLN A 347 29.66 -18.08 -19.86
C GLN A 347 28.72 -19.25 -19.56
N GLU A 348 27.57 -18.99 -18.93
CA GLU A 348 26.59 -20.02 -18.63
C GLU A 348 25.99 -20.63 -19.91
N LEU A 349 25.63 -19.80 -20.89
CA LEU A 349 25.12 -20.24 -22.18
C LEU A 349 26.14 -21.09 -22.96
N ALA A 350 27.41 -20.72 -22.90
CA ALA A 350 28.50 -21.43 -23.56
C ALA A 350 28.66 -22.87 -23.06
N LYS A 351 28.39 -23.15 -21.77
CA LYS A 351 28.41 -24.52 -21.21
C LYS A 351 27.46 -25.48 -21.94
N TYR A 352 26.40 -24.94 -22.54
CA TYR A 352 25.36 -25.70 -23.23
C TYR A 352 25.33 -25.43 -24.74
N ASN A 353 26.34 -24.74 -25.29
CA ASN A 353 26.41 -24.35 -26.70
C ASN A 353 25.18 -23.54 -27.18
N LEU A 354 24.57 -22.75 -26.28
CA LEU A 354 23.41 -21.93 -26.60
C LEU A 354 23.84 -20.59 -27.22
N ILE A 355 23.36 -20.31 -28.44
CA ILE A 355 23.63 -19.07 -29.18
C ILE A 355 22.32 -18.25 -29.21
N PRO A 356 22.23 -17.10 -28.51
CA PRO A 356 20.98 -16.33 -28.38
C PRO A 356 20.29 -16.01 -29.71
N GLU A 357 21.06 -15.67 -30.73
CA GLU A 357 20.59 -15.32 -32.08
C GLU A 357 19.91 -16.51 -32.80
N LYS A 358 20.25 -17.74 -32.39
CA LYS A 358 19.74 -18.99 -32.99
C LYS A 358 18.64 -19.63 -32.15
N LEU A 359 18.25 -19.05 -31.02
CA LEU A 359 17.19 -19.58 -30.18
C LEU A 359 15.80 -19.33 -30.82
N PRO A 360 14.83 -20.23 -30.61
CA PRO A 360 13.46 -20.01 -31.03
C PRO A 360 12.85 -18.74 -30.42
N PRO A 361 11.73 -18.23 -30.98
CA PRO A 361 10.91 -17.22 -30.32
C PRO A 361 10.61 -17.61 -28.87
N PHE A 362 10.76 -16.68 -27.93
CA PHE A 362 10.63 -17.02 -26.50
C PHE A 362 9.24 -17.58 -26.15
N LYS A 363 8.21 -17.19 -26.93
CA LYS A 363 6.84 -17.69 -26.78
C LYS A 363 6.72 -19.18 -27.06
N ASP A 364 7.51 -19.71 -27.98
CA ASP A 364 7.48 -21.13 -28.35
C ASP A 364 8.11 -21.96 -27.24
N ILE A 365 9.28 -21.54 -26.75
CA ILE A 365 9.96 -22.14 -25.59
C ILE A 365 9.03 -22.10 -24.36
N LEU A 366 8.35 -20.97 -24.12
CA LEU A 366 7.41 -20.85 -23.02
C LEU A 366 6.21 -21.79 -23.17
N ASN A 367 5.68 -21.97 -24.39
CA ASN A 367 4.57 -22.88 -24.63
C ASN A 367 4.94 -24.33 -24.34
N GLU A 368 6.16 -24.75 -24.66
CA GLU A 368 6.68 -26.08 -24.30
C GLU A 368 6.81 -26.28 -22.78
N LEU A 369 7.15 -25.22 -22.04
CA LEU A 369 7.35 -25.28 -20.58
C LEU A 369 6.04 -25.25 -19.79
N LYS A 370 4.94 -24.74 -20.36
CA LYS A 370 3.64 -24.58 -19.66
C LYS A 370 3.12 -25.87 -19.02
N PRO A 371 3.07 -27.03 -19.71
CA PRO A 371 2.61 -28.27 -19.09
C PRO A 371 3.46 -28.64 -17.87
N TRP A 372 4.79 -28.53 -18.00
CA TRP A 372 5.72 -28.83 -16.91
C TRP A 372 5.53 -27.90 -15.71
N PHE A 373 5.36 -26.59 -15.92
CA PHE A 373 5.06 -25.66 -14.83
C PHE A 373 3.78 -26.04 -14.09
N ALA A 374 2.73 -26.48 -14.82
CA ALA A 374 1.47 -26.89 -14.20
C ALA A 374 1.64 -28.12 -13.30
N GLU A 375 2.53 -29.04 -13.65
CA GLU A 375 2.80 -30.24 -12.85
C GLU A 375 3.63 -29.91 -11.61
N ILE A 376 4.78 -29.25 -11.79
CA ILE A 376 5.71 -28.99 -10.69
C ILE A 376 5.16 -27.98 -9.66
N SER A 377 4.22 -27.12 -10.07
CA SER A 377 3.50 -26.19 -9.17
C SER A 377 2.85 -26.91 -7.98
N TYR A 378 2.46 -28.18 -8.15
CA TYR A 378 1.73 -28.93 -7.12
C TYR A 378 2.34 -30.31 -6.82
N ALA A 379 3.63 -30.51 -7.13
CA ALA A 379 4.29 -31.81 -6.98
C ALA A 379 4.25 -32.32 -5.52
N GLU A 380 4.39 -31.41 -4.56
CA GLU A 380 4.38 -31.72 -3.12
C GLU A 380 2.96 -31.83 -2.53
N ASN A 381 1.92 -31.59 -3.32
CA ASN A 381 0.55 -31.58 -2.83
C ASN A 381 -0.13 -32.94 -3.00
N GLU A 382 -0.78 -33.41 -1.94
CA GLU A 382 -1.63 -34.60 -2.01
C GLU A 382 -2.80 -34.38 -2.98
N ARG A 383 -3.00 -35.35 -3.87
CA ARG A 383 -4.14 -35.37 -4.79
C ARG A 383 -5.33 -36.09 -4.15
N LEU A 384 -6.46 -35.41 -4.13
CA LEU A 384 -7.76 -36.01 -3.80
C LEU A 384 -8.41 -36.54 -5.08
N THR A 385 -9.33 -37.49 -4.93
CA THR A 385 -10.17 -37.99 -6.02
C THR A 385 -11.64 -37.69 -5.74
N GLY A 386 -12.42 -37.44 -6.80
CA GLY A 386 -13.84 -37.18 -6.68
C GLY A 386 -14.55 -37.21 -8.02
N TYR A 387 -15.80 -36.78 -8.03
CA TYR A 387 -16.64 -36.69 -9.22
C TYR A 387 -17.14 -35.26 -9.41
N ILE A 388 -17.18 -34.79 -10.65
CA ILE A 388 -17.83 -33.52 -10.97
C ILE A 388 -19.32 -33.67 -10.63
N ALA A 389 -19.81 -32.88 -9.67
CA ALA A 389 -21.19 -32.96 -9.21
C ALA A 389 -22.12 -32.17 -10.13
N ASN A 390 -21.74 -30.92 -10.43
CA ASN A 390 -22.52 -30.04 -11.30
C ASN A 390 -21.66 -28.90 -11.86
N LEU A 391 -22.18 -28.27 -12.91
CA LEU A 391 -21.69 -27.00 -13.42
C LEU A 391 -22.67 -25.88 -13.06
N LEU A 392 -22.15 -24.68 -12.80
CA LEU A 392 -22.94 -23.46 -12.64
C LEU A 392 -23.58 -23.04 -13.98
N PRO A 393 -24.65 -22.21 -13.98
CA PRO A 393 -25.39 -21.85 -15.20
C PRO A 393 -24.53 -21.33 -16.36
N HIS A 394 -23.45 -20.61 -16.08
CA HIS A 394 -22.53 -20.08 -17.10
C HIS A 394 -21.50 -21.09 -17.62
N LYS A 395 -21.49 -22.34 -17.11
CA LYS A 395 -20.54 -23.41 -17.46
C LYS A 395 -19.05 -23.04 -17.35
N LYS A 396 -18.70 -22.02 -16.56
CA LYS A 396 -17.30 -21.60 -16.31
C LYS A 396 -16.72 -22.12 -15.00
N ALA A 397 -17.57 -22.76 -14.18
CA ALA A 397 -17.23 -23.26 -12.86
C ALA A 397 -18.25 -24.31 -12.42
N GLY A 398 -17.91 -25.08 -11.40
CA GLY A 398 -18.74 -26.14 -10.86
C GLY A 398 -18.29 -26.59 -9.48
N PHE A 399 -18.78 -27.75 -9.06
CA PHE A 399 -18.36 -28.40 -7.83
C PHE A 399 -17.92 -29.84 -8.06
N ILE A 400 -16.89 -30.27 -7.32
CA ILE A 400 -16.44 -31.66 -7.24
C ILE A 400 -16.82 -32.20 -5.87
N ASN A 401 -17.46 -33.36 -5.82
CA ASN A 401 -17.71 -34.09 -4.58
C ASN A 401 -16.59 -35.11 -4.35
N SER A 402 -16.01 -35.09 -3.15
CA SER A 402 -15.00 -36.04 -2.69
C SER A 402 -15.31 -36.41 -1.25
N GLY A 403 -15.78 -37.65 -1.05
CA GLY A 403 -16.38 -38.08 0.22
C GLY A 403 -17.55 -37.17 0.62
N ASN A 404 -17.55 -36.69 1.86
CA ASN A 404 -18.59 -35.80 2.42
C ASN A 404 -18.31 -34.30 2.16
N LYS A 405 -17.33 -33.96 1.31
CA LYS A 405 -16.94 -32.58 1.02
C LYS A 405 -17.23 -32.22 -0.43
N SER A 406 -17.58 -30.96 -0.64
CA SER A 406 -17.77 -30.37 -1.96
C SER A 406 -16.79 -29.22 -2.18
N PHE A 407 -16.12 -29.23 -3.32
CA PHE A 407 -15.05 -28.31 -3.67
C PHE A 407 -15.45 -27.50 -4.90
N TYR A 408 -15.49 -26.18 -4.77
CA TYR A 408 -15.68 -25.29 -5.92
C TYR A 408 -14.48 -25.40 -6.87
N PHE A 409 -14.72 -25.43 -8.17
CA PHE A 409 -13.66 -25.33 -9.17
C PHE A 409 -14.04 -24.38 -10.31
N LYS A 410 -13.00 -23.87 -10.98
CA LYS A 410 -13.14 -23.16 -12.26
C LYS A 410 -12.81 -24.12 -13.39
N VAL A 411 -13.54 -24.04 -14.50
CA VAL A 411 -13.28 -24.86 -15.69
C VAL A 411 -11.84 -24.69 -16.21
N SER A 412 -11.28 -23.49 -16.07
CA SER A 412 -9.88 -23.20 -16.40
C SER A 412 -8.85 -23.96 -15.55
N ALA A 413 -9.27 -24.60 -14.46
CA ALA A 413 -8.41 -25.43 -13.63
C ALA A 413 -8.38 -26.90 -14.08
N CYS A 414 -9.23 -27.29 -15.04
CA CYS A 414 -9.22 -28.63 -15.65
C CYS A 414 -8.15 -28.70 -16.75
N LEU A 415 -7.26 -29.69 -16.62
CA LEU A 415 -6.13 -29.94 -17.51
C LEU A 415 -6.42 -31.04 -18.54
N PHE A 416 -7.66 -31.08 -19.04
CA PHE A 416 -8.13 -32.07 -20.01
C PHE A 416 -9.21 -31.45 -20.90
N ASN A 417 -9.60 -32.14 -21.98
CA ASN A 417 -10.54 -31.61 -22.98
C ASN A 417 -11.86 -31.12 -22.31
N PRO A 418 -12.28 -29.86 -22.55
CA PRO A 418 -13.52 -29.30 -22.01
C PRO A 418 -14.79 -30.13 -22.23
N GLU A 419 -14.85 -30.93 -23.29
CA GLU A 419 -16.01 -31.79 -23.59
C GLU A 419 -16.27 -32.84 -22.50
N TYR A 420 -15.23 -33.24 -21.76
CA TYR A 420 -15.36 -34.17 -20.63
C TYR A 420 -15.63 -33.48 -19.30
N ILE A 421 -15.83 -32.17 -19.27
CA ILE A 421 -16.17 -31.46 -18.03
C ILE A 421 -17.68 -31.51 -17.85
N VAL A 422 -18.19 -32.70 -17.53
CA VAL A 422 -19.62 -32.97 -17.33
C VAL A 422 -19.85 -33.66 -15.99
N PRO A 423 -21.08 -33.61 -15.42
CA PRO A 423 -21.42 -34.36 -14.21
C PRO A 423 -20.99 -35.83 -14.30
N ASP A 424 -20.66 -36.41 -13.14
CA ASP A 424 -20.19 -37.79 -12.96
C ASP A 424 -18.83 -38.12 -13.57
N THR A 425 -18.11 -37.13 -14.12
CA THR A 425 -16.72 -37.33 -14.54
C THR A 425 -15.83 -37.52 -13.33
N LYS A 426 -15.11 -38.65 -13.28
CA LYS A 426 -14.11 -38.94 -12.25
C LYS A 426 -12.84 -38.11 -12.47
N VAL A 427 -12.37 -37.47 -11.41
CA VAL A 427 -11.22 -36.57 -11.46
C VAL A 427 -10.30 -36.73 -10.25
N SER A 428 -9.02 -36.43 -10.45
CA SER A 428 -8.07 -36.12 -9.37
C SER A 428 -7.81 -34.63 -9.32
N PHE A 429 -7.59 -34.06 -8.14
CA PHE A 429 -7.39 -32.62 -7.97
C PHE A 429 -6.59 -32.30 -6.71
N ILE A 430 -6.13 -31.06 -6.62
CA ILE A 430 -5.49 -30.51 -5.42
C ILE A 430 -6.48 -29.61 -4.68
N ALA A 431 -6.59 -29.79 -3.38
CA ALA A 431 -7.34 -28.88 -2.51
C ALA A 431 -6.46 -27.67 -2.13
N GLU A 432 -6.85 -26.47 -2.57
CA GLU A 432 -6.10 -25.24 -2.30
C GLU A 432 -6.92 -24.27 -1.44
N SER A 433 -6.28 -23.66 -0.45
CA SER A 433 -6.87 -22.56 0.32
C SER A 433 -7.09 -21.33 -0.58
N SER A 434 -8.28 -20.75 -0.49
CA SER A 434 -8.71 -19.59 -1.28
C SER A 434 -9.52 -18.62 -0.41
N TYR A 435 -10.00 -17.55 -1.03
CA TYR A 435 -10.85 -16.55 -0.39
C TYR A 435 -12.09 -16.31 -1.25
N ASP A 436 -13.27 -16.43 -0.67
CA ASP A 436 -14.53 -16.08 -1.33
C ASP A 436 -14.82 -14.59 -1.11
N PRO A 437 -14.64 -13.71 -2.12
CA PRO A 437 -14.87 -12.28 -1.95
C PRO A 437 -16.35 -11.94 -1.75
N LYS A 438 -17.29 -12.79 -2.20
CA LYS A 438 -18.73 -12.56 -1.99
C LYS A 438 -19.12 -12.89 -0.56
N LYS A 439 -18.59 -13.98 -0.01
CA LYS A 439 -18.85 -14.40 1.38
C LYS A 439 -17.86 -13.84 2.40
N GLN A 440 -16.85 -13.10 1.95
CA GLN A 440 -15.79 -12.50 2.74
C GLN A 440 -15.08 -13.49 3.70
N LYS A 441 -14.96 -14.76 3.31
CA LYS A 441 -14.43 -15.82 4.16
C LYS A 441 -13.45 -16.73 3.42
N ASP A 442 -12.58 -17.38 4.20
CA ASP A 442 -11.69 -18.42 3.70
C ASP A 442 -12.52 -19.59 3.13
N SER A 443 -12.01 -20.16 2.05
CA SER A 443 -12.63 -21.28 1.34
C SER A 443 -11.56 -22.27 0.89
N VAL A 444 -11.99 -23.45 0.46
CA VAL A 444 -11.12 -24.45 -0.16
C VAL A 444 -11.69 -24.77 -1.54
N ILE A 445 -10.84 -24.73 -2.55
CA ILE A 445 -11.20 -24.94 -3.95
C ILE A 445 -10.40 -26.11 -4.54
N ALA A 446 -10.91 -26.70 -5.62
CA ALA A 446 -10.18 -27.67 -6.40
C ALA A 446 -9.41 -26.98 -7.54
N VAL A 447 -8.12 -27.29 -7.64
CA VAL A 447 -7.21 -26.81 -8.69
C VAL A 447 -6.42 -27.97 -9.29
N ASN A 448 -5.73 -27.71 -10.41
CA ASN A 448 -4.90 -28.70 -11.11
C ASN A 448 -5.66 -30.02 -11.36
N ILE A 449 -6.84 -29.92 -11.95
CA ILE A 449 -7.79 -31.03 -12.03
C ILE A 449 -7.46 -31.88 -13.25
N LYS A 450 -7.21 -33.18 -13.05
CA LYS A 450 -6.93 -34.16 -14.10
C LYS A 450 -8.06 -35.19 -14.14
N ARG A 451 -8.49 -35.59 -15.34
CA ARG A 451 -9.46 -36.67 -15.50
C ARG A 451 -8.81 -38.00 -15.09
N ILE A 452 -9.58 -38.87 -14.45
CA ILE A 452 -9.22 -40.26 -14.19
C ILE A 452 -10.07 -41.10 -15.15
N GLU A 453 -9.41 -41.98 -15.90
CA GLU A 453 -10.10 -42.93 -16.78
C GLU A 453 -10.78 -44.05 -15.99
#